data_AF-A0A968XKJ2-F1
#
_entry.id   AF-A0A968XKJ2-F1
#
_cell.length_a   1.000
_cell.length_b   1.000
_cell.length_c   1.000
_cell.angle_alpha   90.00
_cell.angle_beta   90.00
_cell.angle_gamma   90.00
#
_symmetry.space_group_name_H-M   'P 1'
#
loop_
_entity.id
_entity.type
_entity.pdbx_description
1 polymer ?
#
loop_
_entity_poly.entity_id
_entity_poly.type
_entity_poly.pdbx_seq_one_letter_code
_entity_poly.pdbx_strand_id
1 'polypeptide(L)'
;MTETGNGNYRVQPVYRENGFVPGDEAESVSQTLEYAYDDWCIAAMAKRAGNNNAATDFGKRSQFWKNLFDPQSKFFRARRNNMFTEPFAAEEVNIHYTEANAWHYSLYVPQDIRALTAMHGGNEALASHLDKMFTSSPATSGREQADITGCIGQYAHGNEPSHHIPYLFNHVGQPHKTQFYVRKILDEFYKNAPDGLIGNEDCGQMSAWYILSALGFYQVNPGREFYDIGTPLFKEAKINLENGKSFVIKAANVSDTNIYVKSVKLNGSSQKSTMFAHRDLMNGGMFEFEMTDTPNETAFSEFSKSAIGNTDFVSAPLIEAKDRVFKGSTTVSIKSNSKDAKILYSIDGGEPNLEYKQEFTIDKTTTIKAVAINSKGEKSQIVESKLNRLNHDWTVKLFSTYNRQYTGGGEQGLVDGIRGTVNFASGEWQGYQAQDFVAVIDLQRETEIKKLGGGFLQVARSWIWMPTKIEFETSNDNVNFTKVAEIKTDVSPEDMSEQFKDYKTSISPVRARYVRVKATNLGKIPSWHPGAGDNAFIFVDEIFIE
;
A
#
# COMPACT_ATOMS: atom_id res chain seq x y z
N MET A 1 -12.25 21.08 11.18
CA MET A 1 -11.19 20.72 10.21
C MET A 1 -11.89 20.44 8.90
N THR A 2 -12.07 21.49 8.13
CA THR A 2 -12.79 21.53 6.85
C THR A 2 -11.77 21.69 5.73
N GLU A 3 -11.92 20.86 4.70
CA GLU A 3 -11.54 21.11 3.31
C GLU A 3 -10.08 21.47 3.00
N THR A 4 -9.24 20.44 2.83
CA THR A 4 -8.09 20.45 1.90
C THR A 4 -7.93 19.06 1.26
N GLY A 5 -7.90 18.99 -0.08
CA GLY A 5 -7.51 17.81 -0.86
C GLY A 5 -8.65 17.04 -1.55
N ASN A 6 -8.94 17.37 -2.81
CA ASN A 6 -9.87 16.65 -3.70
C ASN A 6 -9.41 15.18 -3.91
N GLY A 7 -10.10 14.22 -3.28
CA GLY A 7 -9.95 12.77 -3.52
C GLY A 7 -10.09 11.90 -2.27
N ASN A 8 -9.43 12.29 -1.16
CA ASN A 8 -9.27 11.44 0.04
C ASN A 8 -10.49 11.36 0.96
N TYR A 9 -11.56 12.11 0.71
CA TYR A 9 -12.77 12.10 1.54
C TYR A 9 -13.53 10.77 1.52
N ARG A 10 -13.36 9.96 0.45
CA ARG A 10 -14.00 8.63 0.36
C ARG A 10 -13.25 7.57 1.18
N VAL A 11 -11.93 7.69 1.31
CA VAL A 11 -11.08 6.64 1.91
C VAL A 11 -10.98 6.76 3.44
N GLN A 12 -10.99 7.98 4.00
CA GLN A 12 -10.88 8.17 5.46
C GLN A 12 -12.00 7.50 6.28
N PRO A 13 -13.29 7.52 5.87
CA PRO A 13 -14.33 6.73 6.52
C PRO A 13 -13.99 5.23 6.54
N VAL A 14 -13.58 4.68 5.40
CA VAL A 14 -13.24 3.26 5.25
C VAL A 14 -12.04 2.88 6.13
N TYR A 15 -10.99 3.70 6.17
CA TYR A 15 -9.84 3.52 7.06
C TYR A 15 -10.26 3.46 8.54
N ARG A 16 -11.17 4.32 8.97
CA ARG A 16 -11.66 4.33 10.37
C ARG A 16 -12.53 3.13 10.70
N GLU A 17 -13.39 2.72 9.77
CA GLU A 17 -14.31 1.59 9.94
C GLU A 17 -13.58 0.25 9.94
N ASN A 18 -12.67 0.04 8.99
CA ASN A 18 -11.97 -1.25 8.83
C ASN A 18 -10.68 -1.34 9.66
N GLY A 19 -10.13 -0.19 10.06
CA GLY A 19 -8.83 -0.13 10.73
C GLY A 19 -7.65 -0.20 9.77
N PHE A 20 -7.89 -0.08 8.46
CA PHE A 20 -6.91 0.00 7.39
C PHE A 20 -7.65 0.40 6.11
N VAL A 21 -6.94 0.86 5.10
CA VAL A 21 -7.49 1.07 3.76
C VAL A 21 -7.49 -0.28 3.02
N PRO A 22 -8.65 -0.79 2.55
CA PRO A 22 -8.73 -2.06 1.81
C PRO A 22 -7.97 -2.02 0.49
N GLY A 23 -7.52 -3.19 0.04
CA GLY A 23 -6.81 -3.38 -1.23
C GLY A 23 -7.62 -3.05 -2.48
N ASP A 24 -8.92 -2.84 -2.35
CA ASP A 24 -9.81 -2.33 -3.41
C ASP A 24 -9.63 -0.80 -3.63
N GLU A 25 -8.88 -0.12 -2.76
CA GLU A 25 -8.47 1.26 -2.96
C GLU A 25 -7.02 1.31 -3.44
N ALA A 26 -6.74 2.26 -4.35
CA ALA A 26 -5.38 2.55 -4.77
C ALA A 26 -4.54 2.99 -3.57
N GLU A 27 -3.26 2.63 -3.57
CA GLU A 27 -2.25 3.06 -2.60
C GLU A 27 -2.59 2.69 -1.15
N SER A 28 -3.41 1.65 -0.98
CA SER A 28 -3.98 1.24 0.30
C SER A 28 -2.96 0.95 1.39
N VAL A 29 -1.81 0.38 1.05
CA VAL A 29 -0.75 0.11 2.05
C VAL A 29 -0.09 1.41 2.47
N SER A 30 0.35 2.23 1.52
CA SER A 30 0.97 3.54 1.78
C SER A 30 0.06 4.43 2.61
N GLN A 31 -1.20 4.61 2.18
CA GLN A 31 -2.19 5.41 2.90
C GLN A 31 -2.41 4.90 4.33
N THR A 32 -2.49 3.58 4.55
CA THR A 32 -2.67 3.04 5.91
C THR A 32 -1.48 3.34 6.81
N LEU A 33 -0.26 3.22 6.29
CA LEU A 33 0.97 3.47 7.06
C LEU A 33 1.13 4.97 7.39
N GLU A 34 0.88 5.83 6.41
CA GLU A 34 0.96 7.28 6.57
C GLU A 34 -0.15 7.83 7.46
N TYR A 35 -1.40 7.39 7.28
CA TYR A 35 -2.50 7.81 8.16
C TYR A 35 -2.28 7.36 9.60
N ALA A 36 -1.67 6.18 9.83
CA ALA A 36 -1.32 5.75 11.17
C ALA A 36 -0.23 6.64 11.81
N TYR A 37 0.72 7.13 11.02
CA TYR A 37 1.71 8.10 11.48
C TYR A 37 1.07 9.48 11.77
N ASP A 38 0.20 9.97 10.88
CA ASP A 38 -0.54 11.22 11.08
C ASP A 38 -1.43 11.16 12.33
N ASP A 39 -2.11 10.04 12.55
CA ASP A 39 -2.90 9.79 13.75
C ASP A 39 -2.03 9.82 15.02
N TRP A 40 -0.79 9.34 14.95
CA TRP A 40 0.15 9.48 16.05
C TRP A 40 0.51 10.94 16.33
N CYS A 41 0.78 11.74 15.31
CA CYS A 41 1.02 13.18 15.42
C CYS A 41 -0.17 13.91 16.05
N ILE A 42 -1.39 13.60 15.60
CA ILE A 42 -2.63 14.16 16.16
C ILE A 42 -2.79 13.75 17.62
N ALA A 43 -2.53 12.49 17.97
CA ALA A 43 -2.59 12.02 19.36
C ALA A 43 -1.59 12.77 20.26
N ALA A 44 -0.35 12.97 19.78
CA ALA A 44 0.67 13.71 20.50
C ALA A 44 0.27 15.18 20.71
N MET A 45 -0.28 15.83 19.68
CA MET A 45 -0.82 17.20 19.77
C MET A 45 -2.00 17.29 20.74
N ALA A 46 -2.98 16.39 20.61
CA ALA A 46 -4.17 16.35 21.47
C ALA A 46 -3.80 16.18 22.94
N LYS A 47 -2.82 15.32 23.24
CA LYS A 47 -2.29 15.14 24.59
C LYS A 47 -1.67 16.42 25.13
N ARG A 48 -0.85 17.13 24.35
CA ARG A 48 -0.25 18.42 24.74
C ARG A 48 -1.31 19.50 24.96
N ALA A 49 -2.42 19.45 24.22
CA ALA A 49 -3.55 20.36 24.37
C ALA A 49 -4.52 19.97 25.52
N GLY A 50 -4.27 18.87 26.24
CA GLY A 50 -5.15 18.39 27.31
C GLY A 50 -6.43 17.68 26.85
N ASN A 51 -6.57 17.39 25.56
CA ASN A 51 -7.71 16.64 25.02
C ASN A 51 -7.45 15.13 25.05
N ASN A 52 -7.65 14.53 26.23
CA ASN A 52 -7.35 13.12 26.48
C ASN A 52 -8.22 12.14 25.66
N ASN A 53 -9.44 12.52 25.30
CA ASN A 53 -10.32 11.69 24.48
C ASN A 53 -9.75 11.56 23.06
N ALA A 54 -9.46 12.69 22.41
CA ALA A 54 -8.82 12.68 21.10
C ALA A 54 -7.44 11.99 21.15
N ALA A 55 -6.64 12.23 22.20
CA ALA A 55 -5.36 11.55 22.36
C ALA A 55 -5.51 10.02 22.43
N THR A 56 -6.57 9.53 23.07
CA THR A 56 -6.87 8.09 23.18
C THR A 56 -7.34 7.53 21.85
N ASP A 57 -8.29 8.19 21.18
CA ASP A 57 -8.89 7.73 19.93
C ASP A 57 -7.86 7.70 18.79
N PHE A 58 -7.11 8.78 18.62
CA PHE A 58 -6.03 8.87 17.63
C PHE A 58 -4.84 7.97 18.02
N GLY A 59 -4.58 7.79 19.32
CA GLY A 59 -3.59 6.83 19.81
C GLY A 59 -3.94 5.39 19.42
N LYS A 60 -5.21 4.99 19.49
CA LYS A 60 -5.68 3.69 18.99
C LYS A 60 -5.52 3.57 17.47
N ARG A 61 -5.90 4.59 16.71
CA ARG A 61 -5.78 4.59 15.24
C ARG A 61 -4.33 4.58 14.76
N SER A 62 -3.42 5.18 15.51
CA SER A 62 -1.99 5.15 15.17
C SER A 62 -1.35 3.76 15.17
N GLN A 63 -2.09 2.73 15.62
CA GLN A 63 -1.70 1.32 15.59
C GLN A 63 -2.27 0.56 14.37
N PHE A 64 -3.08 1.20 13.51
CA PHE A 64 -3.76 0.56 12.38
C PHE A 64 -2.82 -0.05 11.34
N TRP A 65 -1.59 0.44 11.24
CA TRP A 65 -0.52 -0.17 10.42
C TRP A 65 -0.32 -1.68 10.72
N LYS A 66 -0.55 -2.12 11.96
CA LYS A 66 -0.44 -3.54 12.37
C LYS A 66 -1.41 -4.45 11.63
N ASN A 67 -2.53 -3.89 11.16
CA ASN A 67 -3.50 -4.62 10.38
C ASN A 67 -2.99 -4.99 8.99
N LEU A 68 -1.92 -4.40 8.45
CA LEU A 68 -1.41 -4.81 7.13
C LEU A 68 -0.12 -5.62 7.20
N PHE A 69 0.44 -5.85 8.40
CA PHE A 69 1.66 -6.66 8.53
C PHE A 69 1.34 -8.14 8.32
N ASP A 70 1.98 -8.74 7.32
CA ASP A 70 1.94 -10.17 7.09
C ASP A 70 3.10 -10.86 7.85
N PRO A 71 2.81 -11.67 8.88
CA PRO A 71 3.85 -12.33 9.66
C PRO A 71 4.65 -13.37 8.87
N GLN A 72 4.18 -13.84 7.71
CA GLN A 72 4.90 -14.79 6.86
C GLN A 72 5.95 -14.10 6.01
N SER A 73 5.54 -13.12 5.19
CA SER A 73 6.48 -12.40 4.32
C SER A 73 7.34 -11.37 5.07
N LYS A 74 6.87 -10.88 6.24
CA LYS A 74 7.46 -9.75 6.98
C LYS A 74 7.37 -8.41 6.24
N PHE A 75 6.36 -8.26 5.38
CA PHE A 75 6.04 -7.02 4.68
C PHE A 75 4.64 -6.52 5.07
N PHE A 76 4.39 -5.24 4.80
CA PHE A 76 3.04 -4.70 4.77
C PHE A 76 2.40 -5.04 3.42
N ARG A 77 1.27 -5.73 3.44
CA ARG A 77 0.58 -6.24 2.24
C ARG A 77 -0.86 -5.77 2.22
N ALA A 78 -1.36 -5.45 1.02
CA ALA A 78 -2.75 -5.07 0.84
C ALA A 78 -3.68 -6.23 1.24
N ARG A 79 -4.82 -5.88 1.85
CA ARG A 79 -5.88 -6.83 2.20
C ARG A 79 -7.11 -6.57 1.34
N ARG A 80 -7.45 -7.53 0.48
CA ARG A 80 -8.66 -7.49 -0.35
C ARG A 80 -9.61 -8.56 0.14
N ASN A 81 -10.86 -8.19 0.44
CA ASN A 81 -11.83 -9.10 1.08
C ASN A 81 -11.23 -9.79 2.34
N ASN A 82 -10.44 -9.04 3.13
CA ASN A 82 -9.68 -9.49 4.32
C ASN A 82 -8.72 -10.67 4.12
N MET A 83 -8.31 -10.91 2.88
CA MET A 83 -7.19 -11.79 2.53
C MET A 83 -6.03 -10.95 2.04
N PHE A 84 -4.80 -11.35 2.35
CA PHE A 84 -3.64 -10.75 1.71
C PHE A 84 -3.68 -11.03 0.21
N THR A 85 -3.33 -10.03 -0.60
CA THR A 85 -3.31 -10.17 -2.06
C THR A 85 -2.21 -11.13 -2.50
N GLU A 86 -2.54 -12.05 -3.40
CA GLU A 86 -1.63 -13.04 -3.98
C GLU A 86 -1.73 -13.00 -5.53
N PRO A 87 -0.63 -13.31 -6.25
CA PRO A 87 0.72 -13.57 -5.74
C PRO A 87 1.38 -12.31 -5.15
N PHE A 88 2.33 -12.49 -4.23
CA PHE A 88 3.12 -11.37 -3.67
C PHE A 88 4.59 -11.43 -4.10
N ALA A 89 5.09 -10.33 -4.64
CA ALA A 89 6.51 -10.06 -4.87
C ALA A 89 6.87 -8.70 -4.28
N ALA A 90 7.92 -8.65 -3.46
CA ALA A 90 8.25 -7.44 -2.69
C ALA A 90 8.81 -6.32 -3.57
N GLU A 91 9.43 -6.67 -4.69
CA GLU A 91 10.01 -5.79 -5.70
C GLU A 91 8.99 -5.31 -6.75
N GLU A 92 7.75 -5.79 -6.71
CA GLU A 92 6.69 -5.39 -7.64
C GLU A 92 6.19 -3.98 -7.32
N VAL A 93 6.31 -3.08 -8.30
CA VAL A 93 5.63 -1.79 -8.30
C VAL A 93 4.20 -2.02 -8.80
N ASN A 94 3.24 -1.92 -7.89
CA ASN A 94 1.84 -2.14 -8.17
C ASN A 94 0.96 -1.01 -7.60
N ILE A 95 -0.35 -1.20 -7.62
CA ILE A 95 -1.31 -0.17 -7.24
C ILE A 95 -1.39 0.08 -5.74
N HIS A 96 -0.78 -0.74 -4.88
CA HIS A 96 -0.99 -0.67 -3.43
C HIS A 96 0.02 0.21 -2.70
N TYR A 97 1.08 0.63 -3.39
CA TYR A 97 2.15 1.47 -2.86
C TYR A 97 2.30 2.74 -3.72
N THR A 98 2.28 3.91 -3.10
CA THR A 98 2.50 5.21 -3.75
C THR A 98 3.94 5.29 -4.25
N GLU A 99 4.13 5.33 -5.57
CA GLU A 99 5.43 5.52 -6.25
C GLU A 99 6.56 4.56 -5.78
N ALA A 100 6.18 3.38 -5.29
CA ALA A 100 7.07 2.47 -4.58
C ALA A 100 6.68 1.00 -4.76
N ASN A 101 7.44 0.12 -4.13
CA ASN A 101 7.11 -1.28 -3.93
C ASN A 101 7.06 -1.61 -2.42
N ALA A 102 6.89 -2.88 -2.07
CA ALA A 102 6.78 -3.30 -0.67
C ALA A 102 8.09 -3.09 0.11
N TRP A 103 9.27 -3.13 -0.53
CA TRP A 103 10.54 -2.85 0.15
C TRP A 103 10.56 -1.45 0.76
N HIS A 104 10.27 -0.43 -0.04
CA HIS A 104 10.36 0.96 0.42
C HIS A 104 9.39 1.25 1.58
N TYR A 105 8.16 0.71 1.54
CA TYR A 105 7.17 0.91 2.61
C TYR A 105 7.29 -0.09 3.78
N SER A 106 8.09 -1.16 3.67
CA SER A 106 8.21 -2.21 4.71
C SER A 106 8.65 -1.70 6.08
N LEU A 107 9.19 -0.48 6.13
CA LEU A 107 9.81 0.11 7.30
C LEU A 107 9.19 1.47 7.68
N TYR A 108 8.07 1.87 7.05
CA TYR A 108 7.42 3.16 7.32
C TYR A 108 6.50 3.09 8.55
N VAL A 109 7.11 2.90 9.72
CA VAL A 109 6.45 2.98 11.04
C VAL A 109 7.32 3.82 11.99
N PRO A 110 7.68 5.07 11.62
CA PRO A 110 8.61 5.88 12.41
C PRO A 110 8.11 6.12 13.85
N GLN A 111 6.81 6.11 14.07
CA GLN A 111 6.16 6.27 15.38
C GLN A 111 6.34 5.07 16.34
N ASP A 112 6.58 3.85 15.83
CA ASP A 112 6.64 2.62 16.65
C ASP A 112 7.62 1.58 16.12
N ILE A 113 8.87 1.99 15.87
CA ILE A 113 9.95 1.10 15.45
C ILE A 113 10.15 -0.05 16.44
N ARG A 114 9.90 0.17 17.74
CA ARG A 114 9.96 -0.90 18.75
C ARG A 114 8.99 -2.04 18.44
N ALA A 115 7.73 -1.73 18.12
CA ALA A 115 6.75 -2.75 17.75
C ALA A 115 7.09 -3.39 16.40
N LEU A 116 7.55 -2.62 15.41
CA LEU A 116 8.03 -3.14 14.14
C LEU A 116 9.15 -4.19 14.35
N THR A 117 10.17 -3.85 15.15
CA THR A 117 11.24 -4.77 15.54
C THR A 117 10.70 -6.06 16.16
N ALA A 118 9.73 -5.96 17.08
CA ALA A 118 9.12 -7.13 17.69
C ALA A 118 8.38 -8.03 16.66
N MET A 119 7.72 -7.43 15.67
CA MET A 119 6.97 -8.16 14.62
C MET A 119 7.89 -8.84 13.60
N HIS A 120 9.09 -8.30 13.37
CA HIS A 120 10.15 -8.98 12.62
C HIS A 120 10.79 -10.14 13.40
N GLY A 121 10.72 -10.13 14.73
CA GLY A 121 11.29 -11.18 15.59
C GLY A 121 12.46 -10.72 16.45
N GLY A 122 12.65 -9.42 16.64
CA GLY A 122 13.72 -8.82 17.43
C GLY A 122 14.73 -8.04 16.58
N ASN A 123 15.71 -7.44 17.26
CA ASN A 123 16.72 -6.57 16.64
C ASN A 123 17.42 -7.26 15.47
N GLU A 124 17.82 -8.52 15.65
CA GLU A 124 18.67 -9.21 14.68
C GLU A 124 17.88 -9.59 13.42
N ALA A 125 16.60 -9.91 13.60
CA ALA A 125 15.71 -10.19 12.48
C ALA A 125 15.41 -8.92 11.67
N LEU A 126 15.17 -7.77 12.33
CA LEU A 126 14.98 -6.50 11.64
C LEU A 126 16.29 -6.01 10.97
N ALA A 127 17.45 -6.18 11.64
CA ALA A 127 18.75 -5.87 11.05
C ALA A 127 19.03 -6.71 9.79
N SER A 128 18.67 -7.99 9.81
CA SER A 128 18.77 -8.84 8.61
C SER A 128 17.82 -8.41 7.50
N HIS A 129 16.62 -7.93 7.83
CA HIS A 129 15.70 -7.35 6.83
C HIS A 129 16.28 -6.08 6.19
N LEU A 130 16.86 -5.19 6.99
CA LEU A 130 17.58 -4.01 6.50
C LEU A 130 18.77 -4.40 5.61
N ASP A 131 19.60 -5.36 6.03
CA ASP A 131 20.71 -5.86 5.22
C ASP A 131 20.23 -6.40 3.87
N LYS A 132 19.14 -7.16 3.84
CA LYS A 132 18.54 -7.67 2.60
C LYS A 132 18.09 -6.55 1.69
N MET A 133 17.50 -5.47 2.21
CA MET A 133 17.14 -4.32 1.39
C MET A 133 18.37 -3.78 0.65
N PHE A 134 19.48 -3.54 1.35
CA PHE A 134 20.68 -2.95 0.75
C PHE A 134 21.49 -3.91 -0.13
N THR A 135 21.23 -5.22 -0.08
CA THR A 135 22.01 -6.26 -0.79
C THR A 135 21.23 -7.03 -1.86
N SER A 136 19.89 -6.92 -1.89
CA SER A 136 19.05 -7.54 -2.93
C SER A 136 19.27 -6.87 -4.29
N SER A 137 18.84 -7.54 -5.38
CA SER A 137 18.88 -6.93 -6.72
C SER A 137 18.10 -5.62 -6.75
N PRO A 138 18.59 -4.54 -7.39
CA PRO A 138 17.84 -3.28 -7.53
C PRO A 138 16.71 -3.35 -8.56
N ALA A 139 16.59 -4.45 -9.29
CA ALA A 139 15.55 -4.62 -10.30
C ALA A 139 14.15 -4.61 -9.66
N THR A 140 13.24 -3.86 -10.27
CA THR A 140 11.81 -3.88 -9.95
C THR A 140 11.05 -4.75 -10.96
N SER A 141 9.83 -5.13 -10.59
CA SER A 141 8.86 -5.73 -11.52
C SER A 141 7.55 -4.93 -11.49
N GLY A 142 6.57 -5.31 -12.30
CA GLY A 142 5.29 -4.59 -12.38
C GLY A 142 5.37 -3.35 -13.26
N ARG A 143 4.88 -2.20 -12.76
CA ARG A 143 4.84 -0.92 -13.48
C ARG A 143 6.22 -0.25 -13.46
N GLU A 144 6.62 0.38 -14.56
CA GLU A 144 7.78 1.28 -14.56
C GLU A 144 7.47 2.54 -13.72
N GLN A 145 8.36 2.88 -12.79
CA GLN A 145 8.24 4.07 -11.94
C GLN A 145 9.49 4.92 -12.10
N ALA A 146 9.33 6.15 -12.58
CA ALA A 146 10.45 7.05 -12.85
C ALA A 146 11.19 7.50 -11.58
N ASP A 147 10.50 7.53 -10.44
CA ASP A 147 11.02 8.07 -9.18
C ASP A 147 11.87 7.04 -8.40
N ILE A 148 11.84 5.75 -8.78
CA ILE A 148 12.69 4.71 -8.17
C ILE A 148 14.09 4.79 -8.80
N THR A 149 14.93 5.64 -8.20
CA THR A 149 16.28 5.96 -8.66
C THR A 149 17.26 6.05 -7.48
N GLY A 150 18.57 6.14 -7.75
CA GLY A 150 19.59 6.17 -6.70
C GLY A 150 19.59 4.89 -5.86
N CYS A 151 19.69 3.73 -6.50
CA CYS A 151 19.48 2.44 -5.84
C CYS A 151 20.74 1.85 -5.20
N ILE A 152 20.62 1.38 -3.95
CA ILE A 152 21.58 0.48 -3.28
C ILE A 152 20.83 -0.79 -2.92
N GLY A 153 20.89 -1.79 -3.79
CA GLY A 153 19.93 -2.88 -3.76
C GLY A 153 18.50 -2.36 -3.94
N GLN A 154 17.57 -2.77 -3.08
CA GLN A 154 16.17 -2.28 -3.06
C GLN A 154 15.99 -0.97 -2.28
N TYR A 155 17.03 -0.39 -1.69
CA TYR A 155 16.96 0.98 -1.20
C TYR A 155 16.97 1.95 -2.38
N ALA A 156 16.01 2.87 -2.49
CA ALA A 156 15.96 3.88 -3.55
C ALA A 156 15.98 5.29 -2.95
N HIS A 157 17.07 6.04 -3.16
CA HIS A 157 17.24 7.36 -2.56
C HIS A 157 16.46 8.48 -3.27
N GLY A 158 16.03 8.27 -4.52
CA GLY A 158 15.36 9.32 -5.30
C GLY A 158 13.90 9.55 -4.96
N ASN A 159 13.41 8.87 -3.92
CA ASN A 159 12.04 9.01 -3.45
C ASN A 159 11.98 8.90 -1.91
N GLU A 160 11.08 9.67 -1.31
CA GLU A 160 10.96 9.91 0.13
C GLU A 160 10.71 8.69 1.02
N PRO A 161 9.94 7.66 0.61
CA PRO A 161 9.63 6.53 1.47
C PRO A 161 10.87 5.82 2.03
N SER A 162 12.03 5.96 1.37
CA SER A 162 13.29 5.35 1.78
C SER A 162 14.13 6.22 2.73
N HIS A 163 13.90 7.54 2.83
CA HIS A 163 14.85 8.49 3.40
C HIS A 163 15.29 8.20 4.84
N HIS A 164 14.41 7.64 5.68
CA HIS A 164 14.72 7.31 7.08
C HIS A 164 15.42 5.97 7.27
N ILE A 165 15.38 5.08 6.28
CA ILE A 165 15.76 3.67 6.42
C ILE A 165 17.21 3.45 6.90
N PRO A 166 18.24 4.15 6.39
CA PRO A 166 19.63 3.93 6.83
C PRO A 166 19.80 4.15 8.33
N TYR A 167 19.01 5.04 8.93
CA TYR A 167 19.05 5.36 10.36
C TYR A 167 18.39 4.30 11.24
N LEU A 168 17.61 3.37 10.67
CA LEU A 168 16.97 2.30 11.44
C LEU A 168 17.96 1.31 12.04
N PHE A 169 19.19 1.24 11.52
CA PHE A 169 20.28 0.48 12.14
C PHE A 169 20.63 0.99 13.56
N ASN A 170 20.41 2.28 13.85
CA ASN A 170 20.55 2.83 15.20
C ASN A 170 19.55 2.25 16.19
N HIS A 171 18.38 1.82 15.71
CA HIS A 171 17.31 1.27 16.55
C HIS A 171 17.50 -0.22 16.88
N VAL A 172 18.32 -0.92 16.09
CA VAL A 172 18.59 -2.36 16.23
C VAL A 172 20.02 -2.65 16.73
N GLY A 173 20.72 -1.63 17.24
CA GLY A 173 22.03 -1.80 17.86
C GLY A 173 23.20 -1.96 16.88
N GLN A 174 23.04 -1.53 15.62
CA GLN A 174 24.10 -1.63 14.61
C GLN A 174 24.46 -0.26 13.99
N PRO A 175 24.74 0.78 14.79
CA PRO A 175 24.94 2.15 14.28
C PRO A 175 26.10 2.30 13.28
N HIS A 176 27.07 1.38 13.28
CA HIS A 176 28.14 1.36 12.28
C HIS A 176 27.59 1.15 10.85
N LYS A 177 26.46 0.44 10.69
CA LYS A 177 25.79 0.30 9.39
C LYS A 177 25.05 1.57 8.98
N THR A 178 24.43 2.29 9.93
CA THR A 178 23.91 3.65 9.68
C THR A 178 25.02 4.52 9.09
N GLN A 179 26.18 4.56 9.76
CA GLN A 179 27.32 5.37 9.35
C GLN A 179 27.81 5.00 7.94
N PHE A 180 27.92 3.69 7.66
CA PHE A 180 28.33 3.21 6.34
C PHE A 180 27.35 3.64 5.23
N TYR A 181 26.06 3.33 5.37
CA TYR A 181 25.08 3.61 4.31
C TYR A 181 24.81 5.10 4.14
N VAL A 182 24.70 5.88 5.24
CA VAL A 182 24.55 7.33 5.15
C VAL A 182 25.74 7.95 4.42
N ARG A 183 26.97 7.55 4.76
CA ARG A 183 28.15 8.07 4.05
C ARG A 183 28.15 7.70 2.56
N LYS A 184 27.86 6.44 2.25
CA LYS A 184 27.77 5.95 0.87
C LYS A 184 26.76 6.75 0.04
N ILE A 185 25.58 7.04 0.61
CA ILE A 185 24.54 7.84 -0.03
C ILE A 185 25.02 9.28 -0.27
N LEU A 186 25.59 9.94 0.74
CA LEU A 186 26.13 11.30 0.61
C LEU A 186 27.19 11.39 -0.49
N ASP A 187 28.08 10.40 -0.59
CA ASP A 187 29.19 10.39 -1.56
C ASP A 187 28.74 10.01 -2.99
N GLU A 188 27.79 9.09 -3.15
CA GLU A 188 27.41 8.54 -4.45
C GLU A 188 26.23 9.27 -5.11
N PHE A 189 25.32 9.84 -4.34
CA PHE A 189 24.03 10.35 -4.84
C PHE A 189 23.88 11.87 -4.85
N TYR A 190 24.87 12.61 -4.34
CA TYR A 190 24.88 14.07 -4.37
C TYR A 190 26.15 14.59 -5.05
N LYS A 191 25.98 15.45 -6.06
CA LYS A 191 27.11 16.06 -6.79
C LYS A 191 26.87 17.54 -6.99
N ASN A 192 27.95 18.31 -7.05
CA ASN A 192 27.90 19.71 -7.48
C ASN A 192 27.91 19.80 -9.02
N ALA A 193 26.85 19.28 -9.66
CA ALA A 193 26.69 19.22 -11.11
C ALA A 193 25.19 19.38 -11.46
N PRO A 194 24.84 19.75 -12.71
CA PRO A 194 23.44 19.87 -13.13
C PRO A 194 22.60 18.60 -12.95
N ASP A 195 23.22 17.42 -13.06
CA ASP A 195 22.64 16.09 -12.79
C ASP A 195 22.97 15.60 -11.37
N GLY A 196 23.19 16.53 -10.45
CA GLY A 196 23.73 16.26 -9.13
C GLY A 196 22.77 15.69 -8.11
N LEU A 197 21.49 15.60 -8.45
CA LEU A 197 20.46 14.91 -7.67
C LEU A 197 19.98 13.69 -8.46
N ILE A 198 19.72 12.60 -7.75
CA ILE A 198 19.33 11.33 -8.35
C ILE A 198 17.81 11.20 -8.58
N GLY A 199 17.00 12.16 -8.11
CA GLY A 199 15.55 12.20 -8.20
C GLY A 199 15.02 13.63 -8.14
N ASN A 200 13.70 13.80 -7.97
CA ASN A 200 13.10 15.13 -7.81
C ASN A 200 13.64 15.80 -6.53
N GLU A 201 13.74 17.13 -6.54
CA GLU A 201 14.27 17.87 -5.39
C GLU A 201 13.23 18.00 -4.26
N ASP A 202 11.94 17.89 -4.64
CA ASP A 202 10.75 17.94 -3.80
C ASP A 202 10.74 19.08 -2.77
N CYS A 203 10.89 20.28 -3.32
CA CYS A 203 10.69 21.55 -2.61
C CYS A 203 11.58 21.72 -1.37
N GLY A 204 12.81 21.21 -1.43
CA GLY A 204 13.77 21.25 -0.34
C GLY A 204 13.98 19.91 0.36
N GLN A 205 13.17 18.88 0.09
CA GLN A 205 13.20 17.62 0.84
C GLN A 205 14.53 16.86 0.65
N MET A 206 14.99 16.67 -0.59
CA MET A 206 16.29 16.03 -0.86
C MET A 206 17.45 16.85 -0.30
N SER A 207 17.41 18.16 -0.51
CA SER A 207 18.41 19.09 0.02
C SER A 207 18.48 19.07 1.56
N ALA A 208 17.33 19.00 2.23
CA ALA A 208 17.25 18.92 3.68
C ALA A 208 17.80 17.59 4.22
N TRP A 209 17.54 16.47 3.53
CA TRP A 209 18.15 15.18 3.86
C TRP A 209 19.68 15.26 3.80
N TYR A 210 20.23 15.82 2.71
CA TYR A 210 21.68 16.01 2.56
C TYR A 210 22.24 16.88 3.69
N ILE A 211 21.64 18.04 3.95
CA ILE A 211 22.14 18.98 4.97
C ILE A 211 22.15 18.34 6.36
N LEU A 212 21.05 17.73 6.79
CA LEU A 212 20.97 17.08 8.11
C LEU A 212 21.99 15.94 8.20
N SER A 213 21.99 15.05 7.21
CA SER A 213 22.87 13.88 7.19
C SER A 213 24.35 14.28 7.15
N ALA A 214 24.73 15.30 6.39
CA ALA A 214 26.09 15.84 6.34
C ALA A 214 26.52 16.53 7.65
N LEU A 215 25.58 17.07 8.42
CA LEU A 215 25.82 17.54 9.79
C LEU A 215 25.98 16.38 10.79
N GLY A 216 25.68 15.15 10.37
CA GLY A 216 25.86 13.92 11.16
C GLY A 216 24.64 13.47 11.95
N PHE A 217 23.43 13.94 11.61
CA PHE A 217 22.19 13.48 12.26
C PHE A 217 20.95 13.61 11.38
N TYR A 218 19.87 12.92 11.70
CA TYR A 218 18.61 12.98 10.95
C TYR A 218 17.40 12.80 11.87
N GLN A 219 16.22 13.28 11.46
CA GLN A 219 14.98 13.10 12.23
C GLN A 219 14.12 11.98 11.64
N VAL A 220 14.31 10.75 12.12
CA VAL A 220 13.55 9.56 11.65
C VAL A 220 12.05 9.68 11.90
N ASN A 221 11.66 10.30 13.02
CA ASN A 221 10.27 10.43 13.44
C ASN A 221 9.93 11.92 13.72
N PRO A 222 9.61 12.71 12.68
CA PRO A 222 9.15 14.08 12.88
C PRO A 222 7.92 14.13 13.80
N GLY A 223 7.82 15.15 14.66
CA GLY A 223 6.84 15.20 15.75
C GLY A 223 7.38 14.68 17.10
N ARG A 224 8.46 13.87 17.06
CA ARG A 224 9.29 13.55 18.22
C ARG A 224 10.48 14.51 18.32
N GLU A 225 10.82 14.92 19.54
CA GLU A 225 11.89 15.89 19.83
C GLU A 225 13.31 15.28 19.86
N PHE A 226 13.61 14.30 19.00
CA PHE A 226 14.91 13.62 18.98
C PHE A 226 15.46 13.47 17.55
N TYR A 227 16.78 13.50 17.44
CA TYR A 227 17.53 13.24 16.22
C TYR A 227 18.40 11.99 16.37
N ASP A 228 18.45 11.18 15.34
CA ASP A 228 19.30 10.00 15.21
C ASP A 228 20.69 10.40 14.70
N ILE A 229 21.73 9.92 15.37
CA ILE A 229 23.12 10.20 15.02
C ILE A 229 23.53 9.34 13.81
N GLY A 230 24.06 9.99 12.78
CA GLY A 230 24.65 9.36 11.59
C GLY A 230 26.17 9.47 11.60
N THR A 231 26.72 10.00 10.52
CA THR A 231 28.15 10.29 10.37
C THR A 231 28.34 11.68 9.77
N PRO A 232 29.12 12.58 10.40
CA PRO A 232 29.34 13.92 9.86
C PRO A 232 30.23 13.88 8.62
N LEU A 233 29.96 14.79 7.67
CA LEU A 233 30.76 14.94 6.46
C LEU A 233 31.88 15.97 6.63
N PHE A 234 31.64 17.03 7.41
CA PHE A 234 32.55 18.15 7.57
C PHE A 234 33.36 18.08 8.87
N LYS A 235 34.61 18.57 8.82
CA LYS A 235 35.47 18.70 10.01
C LYS A 235 34.87 19.63 11.06
N GLU A 236 34.19 20.69 10.62
CA GLU A 236 33.48 21.62 11.48
C GLU A 236 32.26 22.18 10.73
N ALA A 237 31.14 22.28 11.43
CA ALA A 237 29.94 22.98 10.96
C ALA A 237 29.34 23.78 12.13
N LYS A 238 28.76 24.94 11.82
CA LYS A 238 28.13 25.81 12.83
C LYS A 238 26.72 26.16 12.39
N ILE A 239 25.75 25.81 13.23
CA ILE A 239 24.35 26.21 13.08
C ILE A 239 24.14 27.47 13.93
N ASN A 240 23.78 28.58 13.29
CA ASN A 240 23.35 29.79 13.99
C ASN A 240 21.84 29.70 14.24
N LEU A 241 21.44 29.70 15.51
CA LEU A 241 20.07 29.49 15.93
C LEU A 241 19.33 30.82 16.02
N GLU A 242 18.01 30.79 15.81
CA GLU A 242 17.15 31.98 15.87
C GLU A 242 17.15 32.64 17.25
N ASN A 243 17.43 31.89 18.32
CA ASN A 243 17.56 32.40 19.68
C ASN A 243 18.92 33.10 19.97
N GLY A 244 19.73 33.35 18.94
CA GLY A 244 21.03 34.01 19.02
C GLY A 244 22.17 33.11 19.52
N LYS A 245 21.89 31.85 19.86
CA LYS A 245 22.91 30.86 20.21
C LYS A 245 23.48 30.20 18.96
N SER A 246 24.52 29.40 19.14
CA SER A 246 25.05 28.55 18.08
C SER A 246 25.31 27.15 18.55
N PHE A 247 25.06 26.16 17.69
CA PHE A 247 25.40 24.76 17.89
C PHE A 247 26.52 24.40 16.91
N VAL A 248 27.69 24.05 17.45
CA VAL A 248 28.91 23.77 16.68
C VAL A 248 29.15 22.28 16.67
N ILE A 249 29.26 21.68 15.50
CA ILE A 249 29.60 20.27 15.31
C ILE A 249 31.05 20.20 14.87
N LYS A 250 31.86 19.41 15.57
CA LYS A 250 33.27 19.16 15.23
C LYS A 250 33.49 17.68 15.04
N ALA A 251 34.13 17.28 13.95
CA ALA A 251 34.45 15.90 13.66
C ALA A 251 35.96 15.75 13.51
N ALA A 252 36.64 15.44 14.63
CA ALA A 252 38.06 15.17 14.63
C ALA A 252 38.35 13.91 13.82
N ASN A 253 39.40 13.98 13.00
CA ASN A 253 39.86 12.90 12.11
C ASN A 253 38.87 12.48 11.02
N VAL A 254 37.77 13.20 10.76
CA VAL A 254 36.88 12.87 9.64
C VAL A 254 37.63 13.00 8.31
N SER A 255 37.41 12.02 7.43
CA SER A 255 37.99 11.95 6.08
C SER A 255 37.11 11.05 5.20
N ASP A 256 37.55 10.77 3.98
CA ASP A 256 36.89 9.84 3.07
C ASP A 256 36.99 8.37 3.52
N THR A 257 37.93 8.07 4.43
CA THR A 257 38.10 6.75 5.03
C THR A 257 37.57 6.68 6.46
N ASN A 258 37.71 7.78 7.22
CA ASN A 258 37.35 7.83 8.64
C ASN A 258 35.88 8.23 8.79
N ILE A 259 35.01 7.27 8.49
CA ILE A 259 33.56 7.47 8.41
C ILE A 259 32.85 6.97 9.68
N TYR A 260 33.53 6.19 10.52
CA TYR A 260 32.94 5.59 11.70
C TYR A 260 33.18 6.42 12.95
N VAL A 261 32.19 6.46 13.83
CA VAL A 261 32.26 7.18 15.09
C VAL A 261 33.04 6.36 16.11
N LYS A 262 34.15 6.89 16.62
CA LYS A 262 34.91 6.33 17.74
C LYS A 262 34.32 6.74 19.09
N SER A 263 33.98 8.02 19.24
CA SER A 263 33.31 8.55 20.44
C SER A 263 32.62 9.88 20.15
N VAL A 264 31.59 10.21 20.94
CA VAL A 264 30.88 11.49 20.84
C VAL A 264 30.83 12.17 22.20
N LYS A 265 30.92 13.51 22.21
CA LYS A 265 30.63 14.36 23.36
C LYS A 265 29.63 15.44 23.00
N LEU A 266 28.68 15.68 23.90
CA LEU A 266 27.75 16.79 23.83
C LEU A 266 28.05 17.73 25.00
N ASN A 267 28.49 18.95 24.70
CA ASN A 267 28.92 19.94 25.68
C ASN A 267 29.93 19.37 26.70
N GLY A 268 30.94 18.65 26.21
CA GLY A 268 31.98 18.00 27.00
C GLY A 268 31.56 16.70 27.71
N SER A 269 30.26 16.39 27.78
CA SER A 269 29.74 15.16 28.39
C SER A 269 29.74 14.01 27.40
N SER A 270 30.14 12.80 27.81
CA SER A 270 30.15 11.65 26.91
C SER A 270 28.73 11.31 26.46
N GLN A 271 28.51 11.27 25.15
CA GLN A 271 27.26 10.87 24.53
C GLN A 271 27.33 9.38 24.20
N LYS A 272 26.59 8.56 24.94
CA LYS A 272 26.54 7.09 24.76
C LYS A 272 25.29 6.61 24.03
N SER A 273 24.35 7.50 23.78
CA SER A 273 23.13 7.24 23.02
C SER A 273 23.30 7.58 21.54
N THR A 274 22.74 6.77 20.65
CA THR A 274 22.63 7.04 19.21
C THR A 274 21.61 8.13 18.85
N MET A 275 21.03 8.81 19.85
CA MET A 275 20.14 9.96 19.64
C MET A 275 20.43 11.09 20.63
N PHE A 276 20.09 12.32 20.25
CA PHE A 276 20.10 13.47 21.15
C PHE A 276 18.80 14.28 20.99
N ALA A 277 18.46 15.09 22.00
CA ALA A 277 17.18 15.80 22.01
C ALA A 277 17.27 17.15 21.29
N HIS A 278 16.17 17.58 20.69
CA HIS A 278 16.06 18.88 20.04
C HIS A 278 16.36 20.04 21.01
N ARG A 279 15.98 19.91 22.28
CA ARG A 279 16.34 20.90 23.32
C ARG A 279 17.85 21.08 23.47
N ASP A 280 18.65 20.04 23.25
CA ASP A 280 20.10 20.09 23.39
C ASP A 280 20.72 20.88 22.24
N LEU A 281 20.18 20.71 21.02
CA LEU A 281 20.50 21.55 19.86
C LEU A 281 20.15 23.01 20.15
N MET A 282 18.91 23.28 20.59
CA MET A 282 18.42 24.63 20.84
C MET A 282 19.12 25.35 22.00
N ASN A 283 19.74 24.59 22.91
CA ASN A 283 20.58 25.14 23.97
C ASN A 283 21.94 25.67 23.45
N GLY A 284 22.30 25.36 22.20
CA GLY A 284 23.59 25.67 21.62
C GLY A 284 24.73 24.87 22.26
N GLY A 285 25.97 25.29 21.96
CA GLY A 285 27.17 24.65 22.48
C GLY A 285 27.88 23.83 21.43
N MET A 286 28.47 22.69 21.83
CA MET A 286 29.37 21.89 21.00
C MET A 286 29.00 20.41 20.99
N PHE A 287 29.02 19.81 19.80
CA PHE A 287 28.84 18.39 19.55
C PHE A 287 30.09 17.84 18.86
N GLU A 288 30.88 17.07 19.60
CA GLU A 288 32.23 16.67 19.21
C GLU A 288 32.27 15.18 18.90
N PHE A 289 32.64 14.85 17.67
CA PHE A 289 32.90 13.51 17.20
C PHE A 289 34.40 13.27 17.11
N GLU A 290 34.82 12.09 17.52
CA GLU A 290 36.11 11.50 17.16
C GLU A 290 35.84 10.40 16.14
N MET A 291 36.45 10.49 14.95
CA MET A 291 36.22 9.55 13.85
C MET A 291 37.34 8.51 13.71
N THR A 292 37.04 7.39 13.06
CA THR A 292 37.97 6.28 12.79
C THR A 292 37.59 5.56 11.48
N ASP A 293 38.53 4.82 10.89
CA ASP A 293 38.37 4.06 9.64
C ASP A 293 37.80 2.64 9.82
N THR A 294 37.79 2.12 11.05
CA THR A 294 37.20 0.81 11.38
C THR A 294 35.91 0.94 12.19
N PRO A 295 34.87 0.13 11.92
CA PRO A 295 33.66 0.10 12.75
C PRO A 295 33.96 -0.03 14.25
N ASN A 296 33.32 0.79 15.08
CA ASN A 296 33.39 0.69 16.54
C ASN A 296 32.01 0.36 17.13
N GLU A 297 31.79 -0.91 17.44
CA GLU A 297 30.54 -1.38 18.04
C GLU A 297 30.32 -0.90 19.48
N THR A 298 31.36 -0.38 20.14
CA THR A 298 31.30 0.08 21.54
C THR A 298 31.20 1.61 21.67
N ALA A 299 31.14 2.33 20.55
CA ALA A 299 31.01 3.80 20.56
C ALA A 299 29.73 4.26 21.29
N PHE A 300 28.65 3.46 21.15
CA PHE A 300 27.35 3.69 21.77
C PHE A 300 26.93 2.47 22.58
N SER A 301 26.23 2.69 23.69
CA SER A 301 25.64 1.65 24.54
C SER A 301 24.14 1.83 24.76
N GLU A 302 23.58 2.94 24.28
CA GLU A 302 22.15 3.23 24.30
C GLU A 302 21.69 3.48 22.86
N PHE A 303 20.63 2.78 22.45
CA PHE A 303 20.18 2.77 21.07
C PHE A 303 18.89 3.53 20.87
N SER A 304 18.63 3.90 19.62
CA SER A 304 17.48 4.69 19.27
C SER A 304 16.18 3.95 19.54
N LYS A 305 15.17 4.65 20.04
CA LYS A 305 13.89 4.08 20.46
C LYS A 305 12.80 4.95 19.90
N SER A 306 11.84 4.35 19.20
CA SER A 306 10.57 4.97 18.87
C SER A 306 9.45 4.00 19.24
N ALA A 307 8.47 4.47 19.99
CA ALA A 307 7.40 3.63 20.51
C ALA A 307 6.15 4.47 20.79
N ILE A 308 5.02 3.99 20.31
CA ILE A 308 3.72 4.27 20.90
C ILE A 308 3.70 3.45 22.20
N GLY A 309 3.28 4.00 23.33
CA GLY A 309 3.23 3.25 24.59
C GLY A 309 2.40 1.96 24.50
N ASN A 310 2.29 1.21 25.61
CA ASN A 310 1.46 0.00 25.59
C ASN A 310 0.00 0.37 25.30
N THR A 311 -0.51 -0.12 24.17
CA THR A 311 -1.91 -0.04 23.80
C THR A 311 -2.50 -1.43 23.85
N ASP A 312 -3.71 -1.57 24.37
CA ASP A 312 -4.47 -2.82 24.31
C ASP A 312 -5.07 -3.06 22.91
N PHE A 313 -4.33 -2.67 21.87
CA PHE A 313 -4.70 -2.78 20.47
C PHE A 313 -4.91 -4.24 20.08
N VAL A 314 -5.98 -4.47 19.32
CA VAL A 314 -6.32 -5.78 18.78
C VAL A 314 -6.41 -5.66 17.27
N SER A 315 -5.53 -6.36 16.57
CA SER A 315 -5.50 -6.44 15.12
C SER A 315 -6.79 -7.06 14.59
N ALA A 316 -7.32 -6.46 13.53
CA ALA A 316 -8.46 -6.96 12.77
C ALA A 316 -8.17 -8.39 12.23
N PRO A 317 -9.11 -9.34 12.38
CA PRO A 317 -8.95 -10.69 11.86
C PRO A 317 -8.70 -10.75 10.35
N LEU A 318 -8.03 -11.80 9.92
CA LEU A 318 -7.96 -12.25 8.53
C LEU A 318 -9.03 -13.31 8.31
N ILE A 319 -9.80 -13.22 7.24
CA ILE A 319 -10.76 -14.25 6.83
C ILE A 319 -10.21 -14.86 5.54
N GLU A 320 -9.66 -16.05 5.64
CA GLU A 320 -8.97 -16.71 4.54
C GLU A 320 -9.85 -17.81 3.93
N ALA A 321 -9.89 -17.82 2.61
CA ALA A 321 -10.38 -18.91 1.79
C ALA A 321 -9.39 -19.10 0.63
N LYS A 322 -9.52 -20.20 -0.12
CA LYS A 322 -8.66 -20.42 -1.28
C LYS A 322 -8.83 -19.30 -2.32
N ASP A 323 -10.08 -18.95 -2.60
CA ASP A 323 -10.48 -17.98 -3.62
C ASP A 323 -11.73 -17.22 -3.13
N ARG A 324 -11.92 -15.97 -3.59
CA ARG A 324 -13.17 -15.20 -3.33
C ARG A 324 -14.40 -15.86 -3.98
N VAL A 325 -14.17 -16.65 -5.03
CA VAL A 325 -15.19 -17.37 -5.80
C VAL A 325 -14.87 -18.85 -5.77
N PHE A 326 -15.85 -19.69 -5.45
CA PHE A 326 -15.64 -21.13 -5.33
C PHE A 326 -16.71 -21.96 -6.03
N LYS A 327 -16.32 -23.15 -6.49
CA LYS A 327 -17.22 -24.17 -7.06
C LYS A 327 -17.53 -25.24 -6.01
N GLY A 328 -18.79 -25.57 -5.83
CA GLY A 328 -19.22 -26.56 -4.83
C GLY A 328 -19.12 -26.00 -3.42
N SER A 329 -17.96 -26.18 -2.77
CA SER A 329 -17.67 -25.72 -1.42
C SER A 329 -16.24 -25.17 -1.28
N THR A 330 -16.00 -24.39 -0.23
CA THR A 330 -14.65 -23.93 0.17
C THR A 330 -14.49 -24.01 1.69
N THR A 331 -13.25 -24.24 2.13
CA THR A 331 -12.87 -24.11 3.53
C THR A 331 -12.55 -22.65 3.83
N VAL A 332 -12.96 -22.21 5.02
CA VAL A 332 -12.69 -20.88 5.56
C VAL A 332 -11.93 -21.01 6.87
N SER A 333 -10.84 -20.26 7.01
CA SER A 333 -10.12 -20.08 8.28
C SER A 333 -10.08 -18.63 8.69
N ILE A 334 -10.18 -18.35 9.99
CA ILE A 334 -10.08 -17.00 10.54
C ILE A 334 -8.85 -16.93 11.45
N LYS A 335 -7.99 -15.93 11.22
CA LYS A 335 -6.74 -15.73 11.98
C LYS A 335 -6.71 -14.35 12.63
N SER A 336 -5.98 -14.19 13.72
CA SER A 336 -5.64 -12.88 14.28
C SER A 336 -4.14 -12.79 14.52
N ASN A 337 -3.57 -11.63 14.19
CA ASN A 337 -2.19 -11.30 14.54
C ASN A 337 -2.05 -10.91 16.02
N SER A 338 -3.16 -10.76 16.74
CA SER A 338 -3.16 -10.49 18.18
C SER A 338 -3.00 -11.78 18.96
N LYS A 339 -1.93 -11.86 19.75
CA LYS A 339 -1.66 -13.02 20.60
C LYS A 339 -2.83 -13.29 21.55
N ASP A 340 -3.23 -14.55 21.65
CA ASP A 340 -4.28 -15.05 22.57
C ASP A 340 -5.66 -14.38 22.41
N ALA A 341 -5.92 -13.75 21.25
CA ALA A 341 -7.22 -13.12 20.99
C ALA A 341 -8.30 -14.16 20.69
N LYS A 342 -9.44 -14.02 21.36
CA LYS A 342 -10.69 -14.72 21.04
C LYS A 342 -11.28 -14.12 19.77
N ILE A 343 -11.75 -14.95 18.85
CA ILE A 343 -12.41 -14.49 17.61
C ILE A 343 -13.90 -14.83 17.69
N LEU A 344 -14.74 -13.83 17.41
CA LEU A 344 -16.17 -14.03 17.14
C LEU A 344 -16.44 -13.81 15.66
N TYR A 345 -17.38 -14.56 15.08
CA TYR A 345 -17.78 -14.43 13.68
C TYR A 345 -19.29 -14.67 13.46
N SER A 346 -19.76 -14.32 12.26
CA SER A 346 -21.07 -14.66 11.71
C SER A 346 -20.90 -15.12 10.25
N ILE A 347 -21.88 -15.83 9.70
CA ILE A 347 -21.88 -16.33 8.30
C ILE A 347 -23.08 -15.83 7.48
N ASP A 348 -23.90 -14.98 8.08
CA ASP A 348 -25.10 -14.37 7.49
C ASP A 348 -24.95 -12.85 7.29
N GLY A 349 -23.75 -12.29 7.54
CA GLY A 349 -23.50 -10.86 7.54
C GLY A 349 -24.03 -10.10 8.76
N GLY A 350 -24.58 -10.81 9.75
CA GLY A 350 -25.03 -10.24 11.02
C GLY A 350 -23.89 -9.95 12.00
N GLU A 351 -24.24 -9.50 13.19
CA GLU A 351 -23.27 -9.23 14.27
C GLU A 351 -22.48 -10.50 14.64
N PRO A 352 -21.14 -10.42 14.76
CA PRO A 352 -20.31 -11.57 15.17
C PRO A 352 -20.70 -12.10 16.56
N ASN A 353 -21.21 -13.33 16.61
CA ASN A 353 -21.71 -13.95 17.84
C ASN A 353 -21.28 -15.42 18.03
N LEU A 354 -20.73 -16.07 17.00
CA LEU A 354 -20.21 -17.43 17.07
C LEU A 354 -18.73 -17.40 17.43
N GLU A 355 -18.30 -18.22 18.37
CA GLU A 355 -16.88 -18.36 18.70
C GLU A 355 -16.15 -19.22 17.66
N TYR A 356 -15.09 -18.67 17.06
CA TYR A 356 -14.25 -19.41 16.13
C TYR A 356 -13.31 -20.34 16.88
N LYS A 357 -13.36 -21.64 16.57
CA LYS A 357 -12.54 -22.69 17.21
C LYS A 357 -11.65 -23.45 16.23
N GLN A 358 -12.11 -23.59 15.00
CA GLN A 358 -11.44 -24.29 13.92
C GLN A 358 -12.03 -23.84 12.57
N GLU A 359 -11.36 -24.21 11.49
CA GLU A 359 -11.84 -24.00 10.12
C GLU A 359 -13.22 -24.64 9.90
N PHE A 360 -13.99 -24.05 8.98
CA PHE A 360 -15.32 -24.54 8.62
C PHE A 360 -15.52 -24.49 7.11
N THR A 361 -16.43 -25.29 6.59
CA THR A 361 -16.75 -25.35 5.17
C THR A 361 -18.04 -24.61 4.88
N ILE A 362 -18.05 -23.86 3.77
CA ILE A 362 -19.27 -23.26 3.20
C ILE A 362 -19.51 -23.82 1.80
N ASP A 363 -20.77 -23.94 1.42
CA ASP A 363 -21.21 -24.51 0.13
C ASP A 363 -22.24 -23.62 -0.58
N LYS A 364 -22.35 -22.35 -0.15
CA LYS A 364 -23.23 -21.31 -0.69
C LYS A 364 -22.56 -19.94 -0.55
N THR A 365 -22.99 -18.97 -1.36
CA THR A 365 -22.56 -17.58 -1.19
C THR A 365 -22.80 -17.13 0.25
N THR A 366 -21.73 -16.64 0.90
CA THR A 366 -21.69 -16.40 2.35
C THR A 366 -21.02 -15.06 2.61
N THR A 367 -21.65 -14.23 3.44
CA THR A 367 -21.05 -13.02 4.00
C THR A 367 -20.60 -13.30 5.42
N ILE A 368 -19.30 -13.16 5.67
CA ILE A 368 -18.66 -13.49 6.93
C ILE A 368 -18.22 -12.20 7.60
N LYS A 369 -18.70 -11.93 8.82
CA LYS A 369 -18.14 -10.86 9.66
C LYS A 369 -17.32 -11.46 10.80
N ALA A 370 -16.22 -10.82 11.17
CA ALA A 370 -15.37 -11.27 12.28
C ALA A 370 -14.82 -10.12 13.12
N VAL A 371 -14.59 -10.39 14.41
CA VAL A 371 -13.94 -9.47 15.36
C VAL A 371 -13.02 -10.25 16.29
N ALA A 372 -11.85 -9.71 16.58
CA ALA A 372 -10.93 -10.23 17.58
C ALA A 372 -11.10 -9.49 18.91
N ILE A 373 -10.97 -10.20 20.01
CA ILE A 373 -11.13 -9.69 21.37
C ILE A 373 -9.96 -10.19 22.22
N ASN A 374 -9.22 -9.27 22.84
CA ASN A 374 -8.11 -9.67 23.72
C ASN A 374 -8.61 -10.08 25.12
N SER A 375 -7.69 -10.53 25.97
CA SER A 375 -7.99 -10.97 27.34
C SER A 375 -8.55 -9.88 28.26
N LYS A 376 -8.45 -8.60 27.87
CA LYS A 376 -9.02 -7.45 28.59
C LYS A 376 -10.38 -7.03 28.07
N GLY A 377 -10.89 -7.67 27.02
CA GLY A 377 -12.18 -7.34 26.40
C GLY A 377 -12.12 -6.21 25.37
N GLU A 378 -10.94 -5.67 25.03
CA GLU A 378 -10.82 -4.72 23.92
C GLU A 378 -11.04 -5.46 22.60
N LYS A 379 -11.72 -4.80 21.68
CA LYS A 379 -12.12 -5.36 20.39
C LYS A 379 -11.33 -4.71 19.25
N SER A 380 -11.06 -5.50 18.21
CA SER A 380 -10.66 -4.96 16.90
C SER A 380 -11.84 -4.28 16.21
N GLN A 381 -11.59 -3.69 15.05
CA GLN A 381 -12.67 -3.41 14.10
C GLN A 381 -13.34 -4.72 13.64
N ILE A 382 -14.62 -4.64 13.27
CA ILE A 382 -15.34 -5.74 12.62
C ILE A 382 -14.95 -5.72 11.15
N VAL A 383 -14.47 -6.85 10.65
CA VAL A 383 -14.15 -7.03 9.23
C VAL A 383 -15.23 -7.85 8.54
N GLU A 384 -15.51 -7.56 7.28
CA GLU A 384 -16.50 -8.28 6.45
C GLU A 384 -15.85 -8.85 5.20
N SER A 385 -16.09 -10.14 4.92
CA SER A 385 -15.68 -10.79 3.68
C SER A 385 -16.87 -11.47 3.01
N LYS A 386 -16.97 -11.33 1.69
CA LYS A 386 -17.99 -12.02 0.89
C LYS A 386 -17.32 -13.08 0.03
N LEU A 387 -17.79 -14.33 0.16
CA LEU A 387 -17.35 -15.45 -0.65
C LEU A 387 -18.50 -15.90 -1.54
N ASN A 388 -18.30 -15.86 -2.86
CA ASN A 388 -19.33 -16.13 -3.84
C ASN A 388 -19.25 -17.58 -4.32
N ARG A 389 -20.38 -18.28 -4.30
CA ARG A 389 -20.49 -19.59 -4.94
C ARG A 389 -20.81 -19.40 -6.41
N LEU A 390 -19.96 -19.97 -7.25
CA LEU A 390 -20.20 -20.05 -8.68
C LEU A 390 -21.23 -21.16 -8.96
N ASN A 391 -22.35 -20.78 -9.57
CA ASN A 391 -23.45 -21.71 -9.89
C ASN A 391 -23.35 -22.31 -11.31
N HIS A 392 -22.22 -22.08 -11.98
CA HIS A 392 -21.94 -22.64 -13.30
C HIS A 392 -20.48 -23.09 -13.44
N ASP A 393 -20.24 -23.81 -14.53
CA ASP A 393 -18.95 -24.35 -14.96
C ASP A 393 -18.46 -23.69 -16.26
N TRP A 394 -19.05 -22.55 -16.63
CA TRP A 394 -18.71 -21.82 -17.85
C TRP A 394 -17.21 -21.54 -17.97
N THR A 395 -16.74 -21.49 -19.21
CA THR A 395 -15.39 -21.04 -19.53
C THR A 395 -15.46 -19.84 -20.46
N VAL A 396 -14.47 -18.97 -20.37
CA VAL A 396 -14.39 -17.74 -21.17
C VAL A 396 -13.14 -17.84 -22.03
N LYS A 397 -13.27 -17.53 -23.31
CA LYS A 397 -12.16 -17.33 -24.22
C LYS A 397 -12.16 -15.87 -24.67
N LEU A 398 -11.10 -15.15 -24.34
CA LEU A 398 -10.91 -13.78 -24.80
C LEU A 398 -10.29 -13.74 -26.19
N PHE A 399 -10.83 -12.85 -27.02
CA PHE A 399 -10.24 -12.47 -28.31
C PHE A 399 -9.65 -11.06 -28.27
N SER A 400 -10.03 -10.26 -27.28
CA SER A 400 -9.42 -8.97 -26.96
C SER A 400 -8.33 -9.13 -25.91
N THR A 401 -7.34 -8.24 -25.92
CA THR A 401 -6.25 -8.22 -24.94
C THR A 401 -6.52 -7.12 -23.91
N TYR A 402 -6.84 -7.51 -22.67
CA TYR A 402 -7.02 -6.55 -21.59
C TYR A 402 -5.69 -5.91 -21.18
N ASN A 403 -5.77 -4.68 -20.66
CA ASN A 403 -4.64 -3.97 -20.11
C ASN A 403 -4.16 -4.69 -18.83
N ARG A 404 -2.84 -4.90 -18.71
CA ARG A 404 -2.24 -5.61 -17.56
C ARG A 404 -2.55 -4.97 -16.20
N GLN A 405 -2.89 -3.68 -16.17
CA GLN A 405 -3.30 -2.97 -14.95
C GLN A 405 -4.76 -3.26 -14.56
N TYR A 406 -5.61 -3.64 -15.52
CA TYR A 406 -7.05 -3.82 -15.35
C TYR A 406 -7.46 -5.21 -15.84
N THR A 407 -7.04 -6.24 -15.10
CA THR A 407 -7.26 -7.64 -15.49
C THR A 407 -8.65 -8.15 -15.14
N GLY A 408 -9.34 -7.50 -14.19
CA GLY A 408 -10.63 -7.95 -13.66
C GLY A 408 -10.61 -9.39 -13.12
N GLY A 409 -9.45 -9.91 -12.68
CA GLY A 409 -9.34 -11.33 -12.28
C GLY A 409 -9.08 -12.32 -13.43
N GLY A 410 -8.75 -11.83 -14.62
CA GLY A 410 -8.48 -12.64 -15.82
C GLY A 410 -9.76 -13.04 -16.55
N GLU A 411 -9.68 -14.06 -17.41
CA GLU A 411 -10.82 -14.42 -18.29
C GLU A 411 -12.09 -14.79 -17.50
N GLN A 412 -11.93 -15.47 -16.37
CA GLN A 412 -13.07 -15.93 -15.56
C GLN A 412 -13.76 -14.81 -14.80
N GLY A 413 -13.10 -13.68 -14.58
CA GLY A 413 -13.69 -12.54 -13.86
C GLY A 413 -14.87 -11.90 -14.58
N LEU A 414 -15.04 -12.18 -15.88
CA LEU A 414 -16.23 -11.76 -16.62
C LEU A 414 -17.49 -12.56 -16.27
N VAL A 415 -17.38 -13.63 -15.48
CA VAL A 415 -18.50 -14.53 -15.14
C VAL A 415 -18.34 -15.09 -13.73
N ASP A 416 -17.65 -14.39 -12.81
CA ASP A 416 -17.32 -14.94 -11.50
C ASP A 416 -18.33 -14.57 -10.40
N GLY A 417 -19.27 -13.67 -10.71
CA GLY A 417 -20.31 -13.16 -9.82
C GLY A 417 -19.83 -12.06 -8.87
N ILE A 418 -18.58 -11.61 -8.98
CA ILE A 418 -18.06 -10.42 -8.29
C ILE A 418 -18.48 -9.19 -9.10
N ARG A 419 -18.76 -8.08 -8.42
CA ARG A 419 -19.20 -6.84 -9.06
C ARG A 419 -18.21 -5.72 -8.81
N GLY A 420 -17.81 -5.06 -9.89
CA GLY A 420 -17.10 -3.80 -9.82
C GLY A 420 -17.95 -2.69 -9.22
N THR A 421 -17.27 -1.66 -8.73
CA THR A 421 -17.89 -0.43 -8.23
C THR A 421 -17.62 0.73 -9.18
N VAL A 422 -18.06 1.95 -8.86
CA VAL A 422 -17.65 3.13 -9.63
C VAL A 422 -16.14 3.43 -9.52
N ASN A 423 -15.44 2.85 -8.54
CA ASN A 423 -14.00 2.91 -8.44
C ASN A 423 -13.37 1.95 -9.47
N PHE A 424 -12.86 2.49 -10.57
CA PHE A 424 -12.22 1.71 -11.63
C PHE A 424 -10.92 1.03 -11.16
N ALA A 425 -10.30 1.50 -10.07
CA ALA A 425 -9.07 0.95 -9.52
C ALA A 425 -9.31 -0.22 -8.55
N SER A 426 -10.55 -0.61 -8.30
CA SER A 426 -10.86 -1.69 -7.35
C SER A 426 -10.35 -3.07 -7.79
N GLY A 427 -10.07 -3.22 -9.08
CA GLY A 427 -9.48 -4.43 -9.65
C GLY A 427 -10.51 -5.48 -10.08
N GLU A 428 -11.79 -5.17 -10.05
CA GLU A 428 -12.91 -5.98 -10.58
C GLU A 428 -13.14 -5.71 -12.07
N TRP A 429 -12.77 -4.53 -12.56
CA TRP A 429 -12.99 -4.20 -13.96
C TRP A 429 -11.90 -4.75 -14.87
N GLN A 430 -12.31 -5.32 -15.99
CA GLN A 430 -11.42 -5.70 -17.07
C GLN A 430 -11.39 -4.60 -18.15
N GLY A 431 -10.22 -3.99 -18.36
CA GLY A 431 -10.07 -2.80 -19.19
C GLY A 431 -9.44 -3.06 -20.56
N TYR A 432 -10.03 -2.50 -21.61
CA TYR A 432 -9.60 -2.65 -23.01
C TYR A 432 -9.41 -1.28 -23.67
N GLN A 433 -8.18 -0.97 -24.11
CA GLN A 433 -7.87 0.30 -24.76
C GLN A 433 -7.66 0.11 -26.27
N ALA A 434 -8.12 1.09 -27.06
CA ALA A 434 -7.89 1.16 -28.50
C ALA A 434 -8.41 -0.05 -29.31
N GLN A 435 -9.33 -0.83 -28.73
CA GLN A 435 -9.87 -2.04 -29.31
C GLN A 435 -11.28 -2.29 -28.79
N ASP A 436 -12.07 -3.03 -29.56
CA ASP A 436 -13.36 -3.56 -29.12
C ASP A 436 -13.14 -4.70 -28.11
N PHE A 437 -14.12 -4.91 -27.24
CA PHE A 437 -14.19 -6.10 -26.40
C PHE A 437 -14.85 -7.25 -27.17
N VAL A 438 -14.21 -8.42 -27.19
CA VAL A 438 -14.74 -9.63 -27.79
C VAL A 438 -14.40 -10.85 -26.92
N ALA A 439 -15.43 -11.56 -26.48
CA ALA A 439 -15.31 -12.79 -25.71
C ALA A 439 -16.30 -13.85 -26.18
N VAL A 440 -15.93 -15.12 -26.03
CA VAL A 440 -16.84 -16.27 -26.17
C VAL A 440 -16.96 -16.98 -24.83
N ILE A 441 -18.19 -17.15 -24.36
CA ILE A 441 -18.54 -17.90 -23.16
C ILE A 441 -19.05 -19.27 -23.62
N ASP A 442 -18.36 -20.34 -23.20
CA ASP A 442 -18.82 -21.72 -23.39
C ASP A 442 -19.58 -22.16 -22.14
N LEU A 443 -20.91 -22.34 -22.31
CA LEU A 443 -21.83 -22.78 -21.26
C LEU A 443 -21.62 -24.25 -20.85
N GLN A 444 -20.67 -24.95 -21.48
CA GLN A 444 -20.32 -26.37 -21.34
C GLN A 444 -21.36 -27.36 -21.86
N ARG A 445 -22.60 -26.91 -22.01
CA ARG A 445 -23.75 -27.68 -22.47
C ARG A 445 -24.71 -26.77 -23.24
N GLU A 446 -25.55 -27.39 -24.05
CA GLU A 446 -26.63 -26.68 -24.73
C GLU A 446 -27.67 -26.22 -23.70
N THR A 447 -27.83 -24.91 -23.59
CA THR A 447 -28.69 -24.24 -22.61
C THR A 447 -29.71 -23.39 -23.34
N GLU A 448 -30.94 -23.34 -22.82
CA GLU A 448 -31.96 -22.38 -23.28
C GLU A 448 -31.62 -21.00 -22.74
N ILE A 449 -31.46 -20.01 -23.63
CA ILE A 449 -31.06 -18.65 -23.32
C ILE A 449 -32.22 -17.71 -23.65
N LYS A 450 -32.59 -16.86 -22.70
CA LYS A 450 -33.71 -15.91 -22.79
C LYS A 450 -33.28 -14.48 -22.52
N LYS A 451 -32.21 -14.27 -21.77
CA LYS A 451 -31.65 -12.94 -21.51
C LYS A 451 -30.15 -12.95 -21.59
N LEU A 452 -29.63 -11.82 -22.06
CA LEU A 452 -28.22 -11.57 -22.26
C LEU A 452 -27.88 -10.16 -21.78
N GLY A 453 -26.65 -9.96 -21.29
CA GLY A 453 -26.19 -8.63 -20.92
C GLY A 453 -24.73 -8.57 -20.52
N GLY A 454 -24.30 -7.36 -20.17
CA GLY A 454 -22.99 -7.11 -19.56
C GLY A 454 -23.00 -5.85 -18.71
N GLY A 455 -22.12 -5.79 -17.70
CA GLY A 455 -21.83 -4.58 -16.93
C GLY A 455 -20.71 -3.76 -17.55
N PHE A 456 -20.88 -2.44 -17.58
CA PHE A 456 -19.91 -1.50 -18.14
C PHE A 456 -19.76 -0.26 -17.26
N LEU A 457 -18.57 0.35 -17.28
CA LEU A 457 -18.24 1.54 -16.50
C LEU A 457 -18.01 2.75 -17.41
N GLN A 458 -18.41 3.93 -16.94
CA GLN A 458 -18.01 5.22 -17.49
C GLN A 458 -17.41 6.11 -16.39
N VAL A 459 -16.15 6.46 -16.60
CA VAL A 459 -15.39 7.45 -15.82
C VAL A 459 -14.61 8.26 -16.86
N ALA A 460 -15.31 9.16 -17.55
CA ALA A 460 -14.78 9.88 -18.71
C ALA A 460 -13.49 10.65 -18.38
N ARG A 461 -13.38 11.20 -17.15
CA ARG A 461 -12.14 11.84 -16.65
C ARG A 461 -10.91 10.92 -16.73
N SER A 462 -11.10 9.63 -16.52
CA SER A 462 -10.06 8.58 -16.57
C SER A 462 -10.05 7.84 -17.90
N TRP A 463 -10.67 8.41 -18.93
CA TRP A 463 -10.71 7.92 -20.30
C TRP A 463 -11.52 6.62 -20.51
N ILE A 464 -12.43 6.31 -19.59
CA ILE A 464 -13.26 5.10 -19.62
C ILE A 464 -14.68 5.50 -20.08
N TRP A 465 -15.15 4.93 -21.18
CA TRP A 465 -16.48 5.19 -21.73
C TRP A 465 -17.31 3.91 -21.86
N MET A 466 -18.63 4.09 -21.84
CA MET A 466 -19.55 3.05 -22.28
C MET A 466 -19.23 2.65 -23.73
N PRO A 467 -19.39 1.36 -24.10
CA PRO A 467 -19.28 0.95 -25.50
C PRO A 467 -20.39 1.63 -26.31
N THR A 468 -20.18 1.89 -27.60
CA THR A 468 -21.23 2.53 -28.43
C THR A 468 -22.40 1.59 -28.74
N LYS A 469 -22.14 0.28 -28.72
CA LYS A 469 -23.12 -0.80 -28.85
C LYS A 469 -22.56 -2.11 -28.29
N ILE A 470 -23.46 -3.03 -27.98
CA ILE A 470 -23.13 -4.37 -27.51
C ILE A 470 -23.90 -5.38 -28.36
N GLU A 471 -23.21 -6.31 -29.00
CA GLU A 471 -23.79 -7.36 -29.83
C GLU A 471 -23.64 -8.73 -29.18
N PHE A 472 -24.71 -9.53 -29.26
CA PHE A 472 -24.71 -10.89 -28.77
C PHE A 472 -25.03 -11.87 -29.90
N GLU A 473 -24.23 -12.92 -30.00
CA GLU A 473 -24.39 -13.99 -30.97
C GLU A 473 -24.32 -15.35 -30.29
N THR A 474 -25.05 -16.34 -30.79
CA THR A 474 -25.07 -17.70 -30.23
C THR A 474 -24.60 -18.74 -31.24
N SER A 475 -24.06 -19.86 -30.74
CA SER A 475 -23.59 -20.99 -31.55
C SER A 475 -23.69 -22.31 -30.79
N ASN A 476 -23.76 -23.43 -31.51
CA ASN A 476 -23.63 -24.78 -30.95
C ASN A 476 -22.29 -25.46 -31.30
N ASP A 477 -21.55 -24.94 -32.27
CA ASP A 477 -20.29 -25.52 -32.77
C ASP A 477 -19.05 -24.64 -32.54
N ASN A 478 -19.24 -23.43 -31.97
CA ASN A 478 -18.21 -22.41 -31.78
C ASN A 478 -17.55 -21.93 -33.09
N VAL A 479 -18.22 -22.12 -34.23
CA VAL A 479 -17.75 -21.71 -35.55
C VAL A 479 -18.80 -20.82 -36.21
N ASN A 480 -20.03 -21.32 -36.31
CA ASN A 480 -21.16 -20.64 -36.93
C ASN A 480 -21.96 -19.91 -35.86
N PHE A 481 -21.82 -18.58 -35.84
CA PHE A 481 -22.51 -17.70 -34.90
C PHE A 481 -23.66 -16.96 -35.56
N THR A 482 -24.80 -16.90 -34.88
CA THR A 482 -25.98 -16.15 -35.32
C THR A 482 -26.25 -15.02 -34.35
N LYS A 483 -26.41 -13.78 -34.85
CA LYS A 483 -26.77 -12.62 -34.03
C LYS A 483 -28.19 -12.77 -33.48
N VAL A 484 -28.32 -12.63 -32.16
CA VAL A 484 -29.60 -12.74 -31.44
C VAL A 484 -30.01 -11.44 -30.76
N ALA A 485 -29.08 -10.53 -30.50
CA ALA A 485 -29.38 -9.21 -29.95
C ALA A 485 -28.32 -8.15 -30.29
N GLU A 486 -28.75 -6.90 -30.22
CA GLU A 486 -27.89 -5.72 -30.18
C GLU A 486 -28.50 -4.72 -29.20
N ILE A 487 -27.67 -4.13 -28.34
CA ILE A 487 -28.04 -3.06 -27.43
C ILE A 487 -27.24 -1.83 -27.83
N LYS A 488 -27.93 -0.74 -28.16
CA LYS A 488 -27.31 0.59 -28.25
C LYS A 488 -27.27 1.19 -26.85
N THR A 489 -26.10 1.62 -26.41
CA THR A 489 -25.95 2.27 -25.10
C THR A 489 -26.54 3.68 -25.13
N ASP A 490 -26.92 4.17 -23.96
CA ASP A 490 -27.73 5.37 -23.77
C ASP A 490 -27.08 6.42 -22.85
N VAL A 491 -25.87 6.16 -22.35
CA VAL A 491 -25.08 7.16 -21.63
C VAL A 491 -24.35 8.02 -22.65
N SER A 492 -24.50 9.34 -22.52
CA SER A 492 -23.84 10.30 -23.41
C SER A 492 -22.32 10.27 -23.18
N PRO A 493 -21.50 10.32 -24.25
CA PRO A 493 -20.06 10.47 -24.10
C PRO A 493 -19.65 11.75 -23.37
N GLU A 494 -20.48 12.81 -23.42
CA GLU A 494 -20.29 14.07 -22.71
C GLU A 494 -20.61 14.00 -21.20
N ASP A 495 -21.20 12.90 -20.72
CA ASP A 495 -21.49 12.72 -19.30
C ASP A 495 -20.22 12.41 -18.51
N MET A 496 -19.81 13.38 -17.68
CA MET A 496 -18.61 13.29 -16.84
C MET A 496 -18.85 12.66 -15.47
N SER A 497 -20.07 12.21 -15.16
CA SER A 497 -20.37 11.54 -13.90
C SER A 497 -19.80 10.11 -13.87
N GLU A 498 -19.25 9.73 -12.72
CA GLU A 498 -18.78 8.36 -12.46
C GLU A 498 -20.00 7.45 -12.31
N GLN A 499 -20.16 6.49 -13.23
CA GLN A 499 -21.30 5.57 -13.20
C GLN A 499 -20.94 4.24 -13.86
N PHE A 500 -21.57 3.17 -13.39
CA PHE A 500 -21.60 1.89 -14.10
C PHE A 500 -23.04 1.50 -14.39
N LYS A 501 -23.24 0.71 -15.45
CA LYS A 501 -24.57 0.28 -15.88
C LYS A 501 -24.55 -1.14 -16.44
N ASP A 502 -25.61 -1.87 -16.09
CA ASP A 502 -25.91 -3.15 -16.72
C ASP A 502 -26.78 -2.94 -17.96
N TYR A 503 -26.27 -3.38 -19.10
CA TYR A 503 -27.03 -3.44 -20.34
C TYR A 503 -27.56 -4.86 -20.52
N LYS A 504 -28.86 -5.06 -20.28
CA LYS A 504 -29.54 -6.36 -20.39
C LYS A 504 -30.65 -6.29 -21.44
N THR A 505 -30.85 -7.38 -22.16
CA THR A 505 -31.94 -7.54 -23.13
C THR A 505 -32.53 -8.94 -23.07
N SER A 506 -33.85 -9.02 -23.25
CA SER A 506 -34.53 -10.28 -23.50
C SER A 506 -34.44 -10.62 -24.99
N ILE A 507 -34.35 -11.92 -25.31
CA ILE A 507 -34.36 -12.45 -26.67
C ILE A 507 -35.45 -13.49 -26.83
N SER A 508 -35.82 -13.80 -28.07
CA SER A 508 -36.57 -15.03 -28.34
C SER A 508 -35.75 -16.23 -27.84
N PRO A 509 -36.34 -17.16 -27.07
CA PRO A 509 -35.60 -18.28 -26.50
C PRO A 509 -34.83 -19.05 -27.58
N VAL A 510 -33.52 -19.23 -27.36
CA VAL A 510 -32.64 -19.97 -28.25
C VAL A 510 -31.89 -21.03 -27.44
N ARG A 511 -31.75 -22.24 -27.99
CA ARG A 511 -30.86 -23.25 -27.39
C ARG A 511 -29.48 -23.17 -28.02
N ALA A 512 -28.49 -22.85 -27.21
CA ALA A 512 -27.10 -22.72 -27.65
C ALA A 512 -26.13 -23.14 -26.56
N ARG A 513 -24.91 -23.52 -26.96
CA ARG A 513 -23.80 -23.80 -26.04
C ARG A 513 -22.86 -22.60 -25.87
N TYR A 514 -22.66 -21.83 -26.93
CA TYR A 514 -21.71 -20.72 -26.95
C TYR A 514 -22.43 -19.38 -27.10
N VAL A 515 -21.98 -18.39 -26.35
CA VAL A 515 -22.40 -16.99 -26.47
C VAL A 515 -21.17 -16.14 -26.77
N ARG A 516 -21.21 -15.40 -27.88
CA ARG A 516 -20.19 -14.39 -28.20
C ARG A 516 -20.73 -13.01 -27.88
N VAL A 517 -19.96 -12.24 -27.12
CA VAL A 517 -20.27 -10.86 -26.77
C VAL A 517 -19.25 -9.95 -27.46
N LYS A 518 -19.73 -8.88 -28.09
CA LYS A 518 -18.90 -7.84 -28.69
C LYS A 518 -19.34 -6.48 -28.20
N ALA A 519 -18.44 -5.70 -27.60
CA ALA A 519 -18.72 -4.32 -27.22
C ALA A 519 -17.81 -3.37 -28.00
N THR A 520 -18.42 -2.45 -28.77
CA THR A 520 -17.70 -1.54 -29.67
C THR A 520 -17.13 -0.35 -28.92
N ASN A 521 -15.83 -0.10 -29.07
CA ASN A 521 -15.11 1.00 -28.42
C ASN A 521 -15.51 2.34 -29.03
N LEU A 522 -15.51 3.39 -28.19
CA LEU A 522 -15.70 4.76 -28.65
C LEU A 522 -14.62 5.18 -29.67
N GLY A 523 -13.43 4.60 -29.57
CA GLY A 523 -12.28 4.88 -30.42
C GLY A 523 -11.44 6.02 -29.86
N LYS A 524 -11.36 7.12 -30.61
CA LYS A 524 -10.60 8.31 -30.20
C LYS A 524 -11.40 9.15 -29.21
N ILE A 525 -10.70 9.63 -28.18
CA ILE A 525 -11.27 10.52 -27.18
C ILE A 525 -11.79 11.80 -27.88
N PRO A 526 -13.05 12.21 -27.63
CA PRO A 526 -13.66 13.37 -28.28
C PRO A 526 -12.87 14.67 -28.09
N SER A 527 -12.95 15.57 -29.07
CA SER A 527 -12.16 16.81 -29.12
C SER A 527 -12.42 17.79 -27.96
N TRP A 528 -13.54 17.66 -27.26
CA TRP A 528 -13.88 18.50 -26.12
C TRP A 528 -13.24 18.04 -24.80
N HIS A 529 -12.74 16.80 -24.74
CA HIS A 529 -12.18 16.21 -23.52
C HIS A 529 -10.68 16.57 -23.37
N PRO A 530 -10.14 16.76 -22.15
CA PRO A 530 -8.71 17.06 -21.94
C PRO A 530 -7.73 16.05 -22.56
N GLY A 531 -8.14 14.79 -22.69
CA GLY A 531 -7.37 13.72 -23.35
C GLY A 531 -7.63 13.58 -24.86
N ALA A 532 -8.12 14.62 -25.54
CA ALA A 532 -8.50 14.56 -26.95
C ALA A 532 -7.38 13.98 -27.84
N GLY A 533 -7.74 13.04 -28.73
CA GLY A 533 -6.81 12.39 -29.65
C GLY A 533 -6.16 11.10 -29.13
N ASP A 534 -6.19 10.86 -27.81
CA ASP A 534 -5.82 9.57 -27.23
C ASP A 534 -6.91 8.50 -27.44
N ASN A 535 -6.63 7.28 -27.01
CA ASN A 535 -7.54 6.14 -27.18
C ASN A 535 -8.37 5.90 -25.91
N ALA A 536 -9.69 5.74 -26.09
CA ALA A 536 -10.61 5.43 -25.01
C ALA A 536 -10.49 3.97 -24.54
N PHE A 537 -10.80 3.76 -23.26
CA PHE A 537 -11.02 2.45 -22.66
C PHE A 537 -12.49 2.05 -22.72
N ILE A 538 -12.74 0.74 -22.85
CA ILE A 538 -13.97 0.09 -22.38
C ILE A 538 -13.61 -0.72 -21.14
N PHE A 539 -14.40 -0.58 -20.08
CA PHE A 539 -14.31 -1.43 -18.89
C PHE A 539 -15.53 -2.33 -18.84
N VAL A 540 -15.29 -3.64 -18.73
CA VAL A 540 -16.32 -4.68 -18.73
C VAL A 540 -16.23 -5.49 -17.44
N ASP A 541 -17.38 -5.78 -16.86
CA ASP A 541 -17.54 -6.68 -15.71
C ASP A 541 -18.86 -7.44 -15.85
N GLU A 542 -18.85 -8.72 -15.47
CA GLU A 542 -20.00 -9.63 -15.47
C GLU A 542 -20.85 -9.67 -16.75
N ILE A 543 -20.70 -10.76 -17.50
CA ILE A 543 -21.57 -11.15 -18.61
C ILE A 543 -22.74 -11.98 -18.08
N PHE A 544 -23.94 -11.49 -18.31
CA PHE A 544 -25.18 -12.14 -17.88
C PHE A 544 -25.72 -13.05 -18.98
N ILE A 545 -26.05 -14.30 -18.63
CA ILE A 545 -26.70 -15.28 -19.51
C ILE A 545 -27.75 -16.02 -18.67
N GLU A 546 -29.03 -15.80 -18.94
CA GLU A 546 -30.17 -16.42 -18.22
C GLU A 546 -31.15 -17.13 -19.16
#